data_AF-A0A090T7T2-F1
#
_entry.id   AF-A0A090T7T2-F1
#
_cell.length_a   1.000
_cell.length_b   1.000
_cell.length_c   1.000
_cell.angle_alpha   90.00
_cell.angle_beta   90.00
_cell.angle_gamma   90.00
#
_symmetry.space_group_name_H-M   'P 1'
#
loop_
_entity.id
_entity.type
_entity.pdbx_description
1 polymer ?
#
loop_
_entity_poly.entity_id
_entity_poly.type
_entity_poly.pdbx_seq_one_letter_code
_entity_poly.pdbx_strand_id
1 'polypeptide(L)'
;MSVAVFMLFGVTALLSMWISNTATAAMMLPLVLGVLSKVNEESGHNTYVFVLLGIAYSASIGGIATMVGSPPNAIAAAEIGMTFTDWMAFGLPTAFILLPIALAVLFLCLSQNSTVNLKSVMSL
;
A
#
# COMPACT_ATOMS: atom_id res chain seq x y z
N MET A 1 16.39 -3.33 5.27
CA MET A 1 15.55 -3.32 4.06
C MET A 1 14.16 -3.88 4.33
N SER A 2 13.96 -4.93 5.14
CA SER A 2 12.62 -5.36 5.60
C SER A 2 11.75 -4.18 6.09
N VAL A 3 12.28 -3.45 7.07
CA VAL A 3 11.56 -2.33 7.69
C VAL A 3 11.34 -1.19 6.68
N ALA A 4 12.27 -1.00 5.74
CA ALA A 4 12.15 0.03 4.70
C ALA A 4 10.95 -0.25 3.78
N VAL A 5 10.70 -1.50 3.41
CA VAL A 5 9.55 -1.89 2.57
C VAL A 5 8.23 -1.64 3.31
N PHE A 6 8.14 -2.02 4.59
CA PHE A 6 6.95 -1.73 5.39
C PHE A 6 6.74 -0.21 5.61
N MET A 7 7.81 0.55 5.80
CA MET A 7 7.73 2.02 5.85
C MET A 7 7.24 2.60 4.52
N LEU A 8 7.70 2.08 3.37
CA LEU A 8 7.22 2.52 2.05
C LEU A 8 5.72 2.33 1.91
N PHE A 9 5.18 1.17 2.29
CA PHE A 9 3.73 0.92 2.25
C PHE A 9 2.94 1.89 3.13
N GLY A 10 3.41 2.14 4.37
CA GLY A 10 2.80 3.11 5.27
C GLY A 10 2.82 4.53 4.72
N VAL A 11 3.96 4.97 4.17
CA VAL A 11 4.10 6.28 3.53
C VAL A 11 3.20 6.39 2.30
N THR A 12 3.14 5.36 1.46
CA THR A 12 2.22 5.33 0.30
C THR A 12 0.78 5.49 0.75
N ALA A 13 0.34 4.74 1.75
CA ALA A 13 -1.02 4.82 2.25
C ALA A 13 -1.33 6.22 2.81
N LEU A 14 -0.43 6.81 3.60
CA LEU A 14 -0.57 8.15 4.16
C LEU A 14 -0.62 9.24 3.08
N LEU A 15 0.26 9.18 2.08
CA LEU A 15 0.23 10.13 0.96
C LEU A 15 -1.07 10.02 0.18
N SER A 16 -1.54 8.79 -0.07
CA SER A 16 -2.79 8.55 -0.82
C SER A 16 -4.05 8.94 -0.06
N MET A 17 -3.97 9.24 1.24
CA MET A 17 -5.11 9.82 1.96
C MET A 17 -5.43 11.24 1.49
N TRP A 18 -4.44 11.96 0.97
CA TRP A 18 -4.55 13.37 0.57
C TRP A 18 -4.37 13.58 -0.93
N ILE A 19 -3.77 12.61 -1.61
CA ILE A 19 -3.42 12.63 -3.02
C ILE A 19 -4.20 11.49 -3.73
N SER A 20 -4.43 11.64 -5.03
CA SER A 20 -4.97 10.57 -5.88
C SER A 20 -4.10 9.30 -5.86
N ASN A 21 -4.75 8.13 -5.80
CA ASN A 21 -4.09 6.82 -5.86
C ASN A 21 -3.10 6.69 -7.02
N THR A 22 -3.48 7.15 -8.22
CA THR A 22 -2.64 7.07 -9.43
C THR A 22 -1.40 7.95 -9.31
N ALA A 23 -1.56 9.17 -8.79
CA ALA A 23 -0.44 10.08 -8.59
C ALA A 23 0.52 9.55 -7.52
N THR A 24 -0.01 9.04 -6.41
CA THR A 24 0.79 8.45 -5.33
C THR A 24 1.58 7.23 -5.83
N ALA A 25 0.96 6.33 -6.60
CA ALA A 25 1.64 5.17 -7.17
C ALA A 25 2.78 5.59 -8.12
N ALA A 26 2.53 6.57 -8.98
CA ALA A 26 3.55 7.09 -9.90
C ALA A 26 4.72 7.75 -9.15
N MET A 27 4.46 8.49 -8.07
CA MET A 27 5.50 9.12 -7.23
C MET A 27 6.34 8.09 -6.47
N MET A 28 5.74 6.98 -6.04
CA MET A 28 6.45 5.93 -5.29
C MET A 28 7.25 5.00 -6.21
N LEU A 29 6.92 4.92 -7.50
CA LEU A 29 7.56 4.02 -8.45
C LEU A 29 9.11 4.19 -8.51
N PRO A 30 9.68 5.41 -8.65
CA PRO A 30 11.14 5.57 -8.65
C PRO A 30 11.81 5.14 -7.34
N LEU A 31 11.17 5.41 -6.20
CA LEU A 31 11.68 5.02 -4.88
C LEU A 31 11.70 3.49 -4.74
N VAL A 32 10.64 2.83 -5.18
CA VAL A 32 10.51 1.37 -5.15
C VAL A 32 11.55 0.71 -6.03
N LEU A 33 11.74 1.20 -7.26
CA LEU A 33 12.78 0.69 -8.17
C LEU A 33 14.18 0.89 -7.58
N GLY A 34 14.43 2.02 -6.92
CA GLY A 34 15.68 2.27 -6.21
C GLY A 34 15.95 1.27 -5.08
N VAL A 35 14.94 0.95 -4.27
CA VAL A 35 15.07 -0.07 -3.21
C VAL A 35 15.23 -1.48 -3.79
N LEU A 36 14.47 -1.79 -4.85
CA LEU A 36 14.55 -3.09 -5.51
C LEU A 36 15.86 -3.33 -6.25
N SER A 37 16.60 -2.28 -6.65
CA SER A 37 17.94 -2.40 -7.23
C SER A 37 18.99 -3.04 -6.30
N LYS A 38 18.68 -3.15 -5.01
CA LYS A 38 19.52 -3.81 -3.99
C LYS A 38 19.12 -5.27 -3.71
N VAL A 39 18.05 -5.77 -4.33
CA VAL A 39 17.59 -7.17 -4.18
C VAL A 39 18.38 -8.06 -5.15
N ASN A 40 19.00 -9.13 -4.64
CA ASN A 40 19.75 -10.09 -5.46
C ASN A 40 18.84 -10.83 -6.46
N GLU A 41 19.35 -11.04 -7.68
CA GLU A 41 18.61 -11.62 -8.82
C GLU A 41 18.02 -13.02 -8.52
N GLU A 42 18.68 -13.85 -7.71
CA GLU A 42 18.26 -15.24 -7.45
C GLU A 42 16.98 -15.39 -6.60
N SER A 43 16.59 -14.37 -5.82
CA SER A 43 15.32 -14.32 -5.05
C SER A 43 14.36 -13.24 -5.59
N GLY A 44 14.67 -12.70 -6.78
CA GLY A 44 14.23 -11.38 -7.21
C GLY A 44 12.75 -11.28 -7.58
N HIS A 45 12.18 -12.24 -8.31
CA HIS A 45 10.87 -12.05 -8.95
C HIS A 45 9.72 -11.88 -7.95
N ASN A 46 9.54 -12.81 -7.01
CA ASN A 46 8.45 -12.73 -6.02
C ASN A 46 8.61 -11.50 -5.10
N THR A 47 9.84 -11.13 -4.76
CA THR A 47 10.14 -9.93 -3.98
C THR A 47 9.79 -8.66 -4.76
N TYR A 48 10.11 -8.61 -6.06
CA TYR A 48 9.76 -7.50 -6.94
C TYR A 48 8.25 -7.32 -7.04
N VAL A 49 7.54 -8.43 -7.29
CA VAL A 49 6.08 -8.46 -7.39
C VAL A 49 5.44 -8.06 -6.06
N PHE A 50 5.95 -8.56 -4.93
CA PHE A 50 5.44 -8.21 -3.60
C PHE A 50 5.52 -6.71 -3.33
N VAL A 51 6.67 -6.08 -3.59
CA VAL A 51 6.83 -4.65 -3.32
C VAL A 51 6.00 -3.81 -4.29
N LEU A 52 5.99 -4.15 -5.59
CA LEU A 52 5.19 -3.41 -6.58
C LEU A 52 3.68 -3.51 -6.29
N LEU A 53 3.15 -4.71 -6.06
CA LEU A 53 1.74 -4.89 -5.68
C LEU A 53 1.45 -4.23 -4.33
N GLY A 54 2.34 -4.38 -3.34
CA GLY A 54 2.17 -3.80 -2.02
C GLY A 54 1.98 -2.29 -2.06
N ILE A 55 2.71 -1.58 -2.92
CA ILE A 55 2.55 -0.13 -3.14
C ILE A 55 1.23 0.19 -3.84
N ALA A 56 0.87 -0.57 -4.87
CA ALA A 56 -0.39 -0.37 -5.59
C ALA A 56 -1.62 -0.54 -4.66
N TYR A 57 -1.61 -1.58 -3.82
CA TYR A 57 -2.64 -1.81 -2.82
C TYR A 57 -2.59 -0.76 -1.70
N SER A 58 -1.41 -0.38 -1.21
CA SER A 58 -1.28 0.65 -0.18
C SER A 58 -1.81 2.00 -0.63
N ALA A 59 -1.55 2.39 -1.89
CA ALA A 59 -2.13 3.60 -2.48
C ALA A 59 -3.65 3.50 -2.53
N SER A 60 -4.18 2.39 -3.05
CA SER A 60 -5.62 2.19 -3.16
C SER A 60 -6.35 2.22 -1.81
N ILE A 61 -5.77 1.56 -0.79
CA ILE A 61 -6.33 1.49 0.56
C ILE A 61 -6.20 2.85 1.27
N GLY A 62 -5.07 3.54 1.12
CA GLY A 62 -4.87 4.89 1.63
C GLY A 62 -5.93 5.86 1.12
N GLY A 63 -6.31 5.75 -0.15
CA GLY A 63 -7.35 6.56 -0.76
C GLY A 63 -8.75 6.38 -0.16
N ILE A 64 -9.02 5.28 0.54
CA ILE A 64 -10.32 5.02 1.22
C ILE A 64 -10.44 5.84 2.51
N ALA A 65 -9.30 6.21 3.12
CA ALA A 65 -9.26 6.82 4.45
C ALA A 65 -9.98 8.17 4.53
N THR A 66 -10.02 8.94 3.43
CA THR A 66 -10.66 10.25 3.39
C THR A 66 -11.52 10.42 2.14
N MET A 67 -12.39 11.43 2.18
CA MET A 67 -13.23 11.80 1.04
C MET A 67 -12.43 12.32 -0.17
N VAL A 68 -11.24 12.87 0.06
CA VAL A 68 -10.41 13.51 -0.98
C VAL A 68 -9.60 12.48 -1.77
N GLY A 69 -9.23 11.36 -1.15
CA GLY A 69 -8.31 10.38 -1.74
C GLY A 69 -8.80 9.77 -3.06
N SER A 70 -10.13 9.61 -3.25
CA SER A 70 -10.67 9.07 -4.50
C SER A 70 -12.06 9.61 -4.87
N PRO A 71 -12.38 9.76 -6.18
CA PRO A 71 -13.69 10.23 -6.62
C PRO A 71 -14.90 9.43 -6.08
N PRO A 72 -14.86 8.08 -5.99
CA PRO A 72 -15.98 7.31 -5.44
C PRO A 72 -16.38 7.73 -4.02
N ASN A 73 -15.41 8.10 -3.18
CA ASN A 73 -15.68 8.53 -1.80
C ASN A 73 -16.43 9.87 -1.76
N ALA A 74 -16.00 10.83 -2.61
CA ALA A 74 -16.66 12.12 -2.72
C ALA A 74 -18.08 12.00 -3.27
N ILE A 75 -18.29 11.15 -4.28
CA ILE A 75 -19.62 10.88 -4.86
C ILE A 75 -20.52 10.25 -3.80
N ALA A 76 -20.04 9.21 -3.12
CA ALA A 76 -20.82 8.51 -2.10
C ALA A 76 -21.18 9.46 -0.94
N ALA A 77 -20.23 10.25 -0.46
CA ALA A 77 -20.49 11.22 0.61
C ALA A 77 -21.49 12.30 0.22
N ALA A 78 -21.42 12.81 -1.00
CA ALA A 78 -22.36 13.81 -1.51
C ALA A 78 -23.79 13.26 -1.58
N GLU A 79 -23.95 11.99 -1.96
CA GLU A 79 -25.26 11.34 -2.10
C GLU A 79 -25.98 11.19 -0.75
N ILE A 80 -25.24 10.83 0.30
CA ILE A 80 -25.81 10.61 1.65
C ILE A 80 -25.63 11.83 2.58
N GLY A 81 -25.10 12.95 2.07
CA GLY A 81 -24.91 14.19 2.82
C GLY A 81 -23.88 14.09 3.96
N MET A 82 -22.88 13.21 3.86
CA MET A 82 -21.82 13.09 4.86
C MET A 82 -20.79 14.22 4.75
N THR A 83 -20.33 14.72 5.90
CA THR A 83 -19.21 15.68 5.95
C THR A 83 -17.86 14.97 5.81
N PHE A 84 -16.78 15.74 5.62
CA PHE A 84 -15.41 15.24 5.61
C PHE A 84 -15.06 14.43 6.87
N THR A 85 -15.47 14.92 8.04
CA THR A 85 -15.19 14.28 9.32
C THR A 85 -15.97 12.99 9.49
N ASP A 86 -17.22 12.93 9.04
CA ASP A 86 -18.05 11.73 9.09
C ASP A 86 -17.44 10.61 8.23
N TRP A 87 -17.01 10.96 7.01
CA TRP A 87 -16.30 10.01 6.15
C TRP A 87 -15.00 9.55 6.79
N MET A 88 -14.20 10.45 7.35
CA MET A 88 -12.92 10.11 7.98
C MET A 88 -13.10 9.17 9.18
N ALA A 89 -14.14 9.38 10.00
CA ALA A 89 -14.44 8.53 11.13
C ALA A 89 -14.76 7.08 10.71
N PHE A 90 -15.23 6.86 9.49
CA PHE A 90 -15.48 5.54 8.91
C PHE A 90 -14.28 5.00 8.09
N GLY A 91 -13.77 5.82 7.18
CA GLY A 91 -12.73 5.45 6.22
C GLY A 91 -11.38 5.20 6.88
N LEU A 92 -10.98 6.00 7.87
CA LEU A 92 -9.67 5.90 8.49
C LEU A 92 -9.51 4.62 9.33
N PRO A 93 -10.48 4.21 10.18
CA PRO A 93 -10.45 2.89 10.82
C PRO A 93 -10.47 1.74 9.81
N THR A 94 -11.27 1.87 8.74
CA THR A 94 -11.33 0.86 7.68
C THR A 94 -9.97 0.68 7.01
N ALA A 95 -9.31 1.77 6.60
CA ALA A 95 -7.99 1.72 5.99
C ALA A 95 -6.93 1.13 6.94
N PHE A 96 -6.98 1.47 8.24
CA PHE A 96 -6.05 0.96 9.24
C PHE A 96 -6.18 -0.55 9.48
N ILE A 97 -7.38 -1.10 9.33
CA ILE A 97 -7.63 -2.55 9.41
C ILE A 97 -7.29 -3.24 8.08
N LEU A 98 -7.67 -2.64 6.96
CA LEU A 98 -7.54 -3.26 5.64
C LEU A 98 -6.08 -3.30 5.16
N LEU A 99 -5.26 -2.32 5.53
CA LEU A 99 -3.85 -2.26 5.12
C LEU A 99 -3.03 -3.45 5.67
N PRO A 100 -3.02 -3.75 6.99
CA PRO A 100 -2.36 -4.95 7.51
C PRO A 100 -2.91 -6.25 6.90
N ILE A 101 -4.23 -6.35 6.69
CA ILE A 101 -4.85 -7.53 6.09
C ILE A 101 -4.37 -7.72 4.65
N ALA A 102 -4.39 -6.67 3.83
CA ALA A 102 -3.93 -6.73 2.46
C ALA A 102 -2.45 -7.12 2.37
N LEU A 103 -1.60 -6.54 3.21
CA LEU A 103 -0.18 -6.89 3.29
C LEU A 103 0.03 -8.33 3.77
N ALA A 104 -0.75 -8.81 4.73
CA ALA A 104 -0.70 -10.20 5.20
C ALA A 104 -1.13 -11.17 4.10
N VAL A 105 -2.21 -10.88 3.37
CA VAL A 105 -2.67 -11.69 2.23
C VAL A 105 -1.63 -11.71 1.12
N LEU A 106 -1.07 -10.57 0.74
CA LEU A 106 0.01 -10.49 -0.24
C LEU A 106 1.23 -11.29 0.19
N PHE A 107 1.62 -11.16 1.46
CA PHE A 107 2.74 -11.89 2.02
C PHE A 107 2.48 -13.39 2.00
N LEU A 108 1.31 -13.85 2.44
CA LEU A 108 0.96 -15.28 2.45
C LEU A 108 0.89 -15.85 1.03
N CYS A 109 0.22 -15.17 0.10
CA CYS A 109 0.03 -15.64 -1.26
C CYS A 109 1.36 -15.76 -2.03
N LEU A 110 2.26 -14.79 -1.86
CA LEU A 110 3.58 -14.83 -2.49
C LEU A 110 4.59 -15.69 -1.71
N SER A 111 4.39 -15.87 -0.40
CA SER A 111 5.18 -16.81 0.42
C SER A 111 4.89 -18.28 0.08
N GLN A 112 3.70 -18.59 -0.45
CA GLN A 112 3.28 -19.95 -0.75
C GLN A 112 3.89 -20.50 -2.06
N ASN A 113 4.36 -19.62 -2.96
CA ASN A 113 4.84 -19.98 -4.30
C ASN A 113 6.37 -20.14 -4.41
N SER A 114 7.03 -20.57 -3.33
CA SER A 114 8.48 -20.81 -3.17
C SER A 114 9.34 -19.61 -2.73
N THR A 115 10.20 -19.89 -1.73
CA THR A 115 11.40 -19.14 -1.27
C THR A 115 11.26 -17.71 -0.73
N VAL A 116 10.10 -17.25 -0.26
CA VAL A 116 10.08 -16.07 0.65
C VAL A 116 10.57 -16.50 2.03
N ASN A 117 11.89 -16.61 2.17
CA ASN A 117 12.50 -16.91 3.45
C ASN A 117 12.47 -15.63 4.31
N LEU A 118 11.81 -15.70 5.47
CA LEU A 118 11.75 -14.61 6.45
C LEU A 118 13.13 -13.99 6.70
N LYS A 119 14.19 -14.80 6.65
CA LYS A 119 15.57 -14.34 6.80
C LYS A 119 16.05 -13.46 5.64
N SER A 120 15.70 -13.72 4.39
CA SER A 120 16.11 -12.87 3.26
C SER A 120 15.42 -11.52 3.29
N VAL A 121 14.17 -11.46 3.77
CA VAL A 121 13.45 -10.19 3.92
C VAL A 121 13.99 -9.45 5.14
N MET A 122 14.23 -10.13 6.28
CA MET A 122 14.72 -9.54 7.53
C MET A 122 16.23 -9.22 7.57
N SER A 123 17.05 -9.90 6.77
CA SER A 123 18.52 -9.69 6.70
C SER A 123 18.93 -8.67 5.64
N LEU A 124 18.01 -8.26 4.77
CA LEU A 124 18.14 -7.04 3.98
C LEU A 124 17.75 -5.89 4.91
#